data_AF-K1USH7-F1
#
_entry.id   AF-K1USH7-F1
#
_cell.length_a   1.000
_cell.length_b   1.000
_cell.length_c   1.000
_cell.angle_alpha   90.00
_cell.angle_beta   90.00
_cell.angle_gamma   90.00
#
_symmetry.space_group_name_H-M   'P 1'
#
loop_
_entity.id
_entity.type
_entity.pdbx_description
1 polymer ?
#
loop_
_entity_poly.entity_id
_entity_poly.type
_entity_poly.pdbx_seq_one_letter_code
_entity_poly.pdbx_strand_id
1 'polypeptide(L)'
;MHSLYGNIGDLCGRTGRNSIAIICLKRAYDACRLREDSLQCLWNLGEFYYNNGQLDSALYYLNRSKEAVDIHIRYLSFFDLYAIAKQQGNVEKALEYLEISTQLEDSIYSTNVATELEKKTYRWNADAQVRKEQFKAKRRIYTIAMIAVVLLLVIVIIYQ
;
A
#
# COMPACT_ATOMS: atom_id res chain seq x y z
N MET A 1 10.46 8.78 -1.39
CA MET A 1 10.77 9.04 -2.82
C MET A 1 9.55 8.89 -3.74
N HIS A 2 8.47 8.24 -3.30
CA HIS A 2 7.22 8.02 -4.05
C HIS A 2 6.41 9.31 -4.34
N SER A 3 6.48 10.32 -3.47
CA SER A 3 5.64 11.53 -3.57
C SER A 3 6.30 12.72 -4.26
N LEU A 4 7.63 12.82 -4.29
CA LEU A 4 8.28 14.07 -4.71
C LEU A 4 8.15 14.31 -6.22
N TYR A 5 8.30 13.28 -7.04
CA TYR A 5 8.37 13.42 -8.49
C TYR A 5 7.00 13.42 -9.18
N GLY A 6 6.05 12.62 -8.69
CA GLY A 6 4.65 12.73 -9.11
C GLY A 6 4.11 14.14 -8.84
N ASN A 7 4.41 14.68 -7.65
CA ASN A 7 4.04 16.06 -7.31
C ASN A 7 4.73 17.11 -8.19
N ILE A 8 5.97 16.88 -8.66
CA ILE A 8 6.66 17.80 -9.59
C ILE A 8 6.02 17.74 -10.98
N GLY A 9 5.68 16.54 -11.49
CA GLY A 9 4.97 16.37 -12.75
C GLY A 9 3.63 17.13 -12.76
N ASP A 10 2.83 16.94 -11.72
CA ASP A 10 1.54 17.60 -11.52
C ASP A 10 1.66 19.12 -11.33
N LEU A 11 2.59 19.58 -10.49
CA LEU A 11 2.81 21.00 -10.21
C LEU A 11 3.29 21.75 -11.46
N CYS A 12 4.17 21.14 -12.26
CA CYS A 12 4.65 21.75 -13.48
C CYS A 12 3.61 21.74 -14.61
N GLY A 13 2.79 20.69 -14.70
CA GLY A 13 1.64 20.63 -15.63
C GLY A 13 0.63 21.75 -15.35
N ARG A 14 0.32 22.01 -14.06
CA ARG A 14 -0.59 23.10 -13.64
C ARG A 14 -0.03 24.51 -13.87
N THR A 15 1.29 24.66 -13.97
CA THR A 15 1.95 25.98 -14.13
C THR A 15 2.37 26.29 -15.56
N GLY A 16 2.02 25.45 -16.54
CA GLY A 16 2.40 25.61 -17.94
C GLY A 16 3.91 25.41 -18.21
N ARG A 17 4.65 24.84 -17.24
CA ARG A 17 6.11 24.61 -17.34
C ARG A 17 6.42 23.17 -17.76
N ASN A 18 5.75 22.72 -18.81
CA ASN A 18 5.83 21.33 -19.28
C ASN A 18 7.27 20.92 -19.66
N SER A 19 8.07 21.86 -20.16
CA SER A 19 9.49 21.64 -20.51
C SER A 19 10.39 21.35 -19.31
N ILE A 20 10.14 21.97 -18.15
CA ILE A 20 10.92 21.73 -16.92
C ILE A 20 10.53 20.36 -16.33
N ALA A 21 9.23 20.07 -16.30
CA ALA A 21 8.69 18.81 -15.80
C ALA A 21 9.34 17.62 -16.48
N ILE A 22 9.38 17.63 -17.82
CA ILE A 22 9.93 16.52 -18.59
C ILE A 22 11.44 16.35 -18.39
N ILE A 23 12.19 17.46 -18.23
CA ILE A 23 13.62 17.40 -17.92
C ILE A 23 13.84 16.75 -16.55
N CYS A 24 13.05 17.15 -15.55
CA CYS A 24 13.12 16.56 -14.21
C CYS A 24 12.79 15.06 -14.22
N LEU A 25 11.70 14.66 -14.91
CA LEU A 25 11.30 13.27 -15.01
C LEU A 25 12.33 12.41 -15.76
N LYS A 26 12.90 12.91 -16.86
CA LYS A 26 13.97 12.20 -17.59
C LYS A 26 15.23 12.03 -16.76
N ARG A 27 15.66 13.07 -16.04
CA ARG A 27 16.80 12.97 -15.11
C ARG A 27 16.55 11.97 -14.00
N ALA A 28 15.33 11.93 -13.46
CA ALA A 28 14.95 10.95 -12.44
C ALA A 28 15.00 9.53 -13.03
N TYR A 29 14.45 9.32 -14.22
CA TYR A 29 14.56 8.04 -14.92
C TYR A 29 16.01 7.63 -15.16
N ASP A 30 16.88 8.52 -15.63
CA ASP A 30 18.31 8.23 -15.84
C ASP A 30 19.02 7.82 -14.55
N ALA A 31 18.67 8.46 -13.42
CA ALA A 31 19.22 8.12 -12.11
C ALA A 31 18.74 6.75 -11.59
N CYS A 32 17.54 6.33 -11.95
CA CYS A 32 16.92 5.10 -11.49
C CYS A 32 16.98 3.94 -12.49
N ARG A 33 17.52 4.15 -13.71
CA ARG A 33 17.49 3.20 -14.84
C ARG A 33 18.07 1.82 -14.55
N LEU A 34 18.97 1.71 -13.57
CA LEU A 34 19.63 0.45 -13.18
C LEU A 34 18.93 -0.27 -12.02
N ARG A 35 17.78 0.23 -11.54
CA ARG A 35 17.03 -0.32 -10.40
C ARG A 35 15.64 -0.79 -10.84
N GLU A 36 15.00 -1.62 -10.02
CA GLU A 36 13.58 -1.97 -10.19
C GLU A 36 12.68 -0.72 -10.23
N ASP A 37 13.04 0.34 -9.49
CA ASP A 37 12.40 1.67 -9.51
C ASP A 37 12.35 2.34 -10.90
N SER A 38 13.10 1.82 -11.88
CA SER A 38 13.11 2.34 -13.25
C SER A 38 11.71 2.31 -13.88
N LEU A 39 10.90 1.30 -13.59
CA LEU A 39 9.60 1.11 -14.22
C LEU A 39 8.51 2.05 -13.66
N GLN A 40 8.60 2.41 -12.37
CA GLN A 40 7.80 3.50 -11.80
C GLN A 40 8.10 4.82 -12.51
N CYS A 41 9.38 5.13 -12.73
CA CYS A 41 9.77 6.36 -13.41
C CYS A 41 9.25 6.39 -14.86
N LEU A 42 9.19 5.23 -15.52
CA LEU A 42 8.58 5.08 -16.83
C LEU A 42 7.07 5.33 -16.79
N TRP A 43 6.35 4.80 -15.80
CA TRP A 43 4.92 5.09 -15.66
C TRP A 43 4.68 6.59 -15.47
N ASN A 44 5.41 7.26 -14.58
CA ASN A 44 5.30 8.72 -14.37
C ASN A 44 5.55 9.52 -15.67
N LEU A 45 6.52 9.09 -16.49
CA LEU A 45 6.76 9.69 -17.80
C LEU A 45 5.56 9.47 -18.73
N GLY A 46 5.05 8.25 -18.78
CA GLY A 46 3.87 7.86 -19.56
C GLY A 46 2.64 8.70 -19.23
N GLU A 47 2.29 8.78 -17.96
CA GLU A 47 1.20 9.60 -17.43
C GLU A 47 1.39 11.08 -17.77
N PHE A 48 2.59 11.61 -17.57
CA PHE A 48 2.90 13.00 -17.93
C PHE A 48 2.66 13.27 -19.42
N TYR A 49 3.14 12.41 -20.31
CA TYR A 49 2.94 12.57 -21.75
C TYR A 49 1.46 12.42 -22.14
N TYR A 50 0.72 11.52 -21.49
CA TYR A 50 -0.72 11.36 -21.69
C TYR A 50 -1.48 12.64 -21.34
N ASN A 51 -1.24 13.19 -20.15
CA ASN A 51 -1.86 14.43 -19.67
C ASN A 51 -1.51 15.65 -20.54
N ASN A 52 -0.42 15.57 -21.32
CA ASN A 52 0.00 16.60 -22.26
C ASN A 52 -0.40 16.31 -23.72
N GLY A 53 -1.26 15.32 -23.97
CA GLY A 53 -1.76 14.97 -25.31
C GLY A 53 -0.74 14.31 -26.24
N GLN A 54 0.44 13.96 -25.74
CA GLN A 54 1.52 13.32 -26.52
C GLN A 54 1.38 11.80 -26.46
N LEU A 55 0.35 11.29 -27.14
CA LEU A 55 -0.07 9.89 -27.03
C LEU A 55 1.01 8.88 -27.43
N ASP A 56 1.81 9.15 -28.46
CA ASP A 56 2.88 8.23 -28.90
C ASP A 56 3.94 8.03 -27.81
N SER A 57 4.35 9.13 -27.16
CA SER A 57 5.31 9.07 -26.05
C SER A 57 4.70 8.40 -24.82
N ALA A 58 3.42 8.69 -24.53
CA ALA A 58 2.70 8.03 -23.45
C ALA A 58 2.69 6.51 -23.65
N LEU A 59 2.26 6.05 -24.84
CA LEU A 59 2.24 4.64 -25.20
C LEU A 59 3.62 3.98 -25.09
N TYR A 60 4.68 4.66 -25.55
CA TYR A 60 6.03 4.12 -25.47
C TYR A 60 6.45 3.82 -24.03
N TYR A 61 6.22 4.76 -23.10
CA TYR A 61 6.65 4.60 -21.72
C TYR A 61 5.73 3.67 -20.92
N LEU A 62 4.41 3.77 -21.10
CA LEU A 62 3.43 2.92 -20.42
C LEU A 62 3.55 1.44 -20.82
N ASN A 63 3.84 1.15 -22.10
CA ASN A 63 4.09 -0.22 -22.53
C ASN A 63 5.33 -0.85 -21.92
N ARG A 64 6.27 -0.04 -21.40
CA ARG A 64 7.44 -0.55 -20.69
C ARG A 64 7.17 -0.67 -19.19
N SER A 65 6.44 0.27 -18.60
CA SER A 65 6.12 0.23 -17.17
C SER A 65 5.15 -0.89 -16.80
N LYS A 66 4.28 -1.33 -17.72
CA LYS A 66 3.36 -2.45 -17.49
C LYS A 66 4.05 -3.80 -17.20
N GLU A 67 5.34 -3.91 -17.53
CA GLU A 67 6.20 -5.07 -17.25
C GLU A 67 6.80 -5.04 -15.83
N ALA A 68 6.37 -4.09 -14.98
CA ALA A 68 6.82 -4.02 -13.59
C ALA A 68 6.51 -5.29 -12.81
N VAL A 69 7.38 -5.65 -11.87
CA VAL A 69 7.07 -6.71 -10.89
C VAL A 69 6.06 -6.19 -9.85
N ASP A 70 6.16 -4.90 -9.51
CA ASP A 70 5.23 -4.23 -8.61
C ASP A 70 3.82 -4.19 -9.21
N ILE A 71 2.88 -4.85 -8.53
CA ILE A 71 1.50 -5.02 -8.97
C ILE A 71 0.75 -3.69 -9.12
N HIS A 72 1.08 -2.67 -8.30
CA HIS A 72 0.45 -1.36 -8.37
C HIS A 72 0.89 -0.62 -9.63
N ILE A 73 2.17 -0.73 -10.01
CA ILE A 73 2.67 -0.07 -11.23
C ILE A 73 2.13 -0.73 -12.48
N ARG A 74 2.00 -2.06 -12.47
CA ARG A 74 1.29 -2.76 -13.54
C ARG A 74 -0.15 -2.29 -13.67
N TYR A 75 -0.88 -2.24 -12.55
CA TYR A 75 -2.27 -1.79 -12.52
C TYR A 75 -2.42 -0.40 -13.16
N LEU A 76 -1.64 0.58 -12.67
CA LEU A 76 -1.69 1.95 -13.16
C LEU A 76 -1.34 2.02 -14.66
N SER A 77 -0.32 1.28 -15.09
CA SER A 77 0.11 1.25 -16.49
C SER A 77 -0.98 0.68 -17.42
N PHE A 78 -1.63 -0.42 -17.03
CA PHE A 78 -2.73 -0.99 -17.82
C PHE A 78 -3.97 -0.09 -17.81
N PHE A 79 -4.26 0.58 -16.70
CA PHE A 79 -5.37 1.53 -16.59
C PHE A 79 -5.18 2.73 -17.54
N ASP A 80 -3.98 3.31 -17.59
CA ASP A 80 -3.69 4.43 -18.50
C ASP A 80 -3.67 3.98 -19.97
N LEU A 81 -3.13 2.78 -20.26
CA LEU A 81 -3.17 2.20 -21.60
C LEU A 81 -4.62 1.96 -22.06
N TYR A 82 -5.50 1.51 -21.17
CA TYR A 82 -6.94 1.41 -21.43
C TYR A 82 -7.53 2.79 -21.80
N ALA A 83 -7.23 3.83 -21.02
CA ALA A 83 -7.73 5.18 -21.27
C ALA A 83 -7.30 5.70 -22.66
N ILE A 84 -6.04 5.46 -23.04
CA ILE A 84 -5.52 5.81 -24.37
C ILE A 84 -6.22 4.99 -25.47
N ALA A 85 -6.31 3.68 -25.32
CA ALA A 85 -6.94 2.80 -26.32
C ALA A 85 -8.42 3.17 -26.54
N LYS A 86 -9.13 3.49 -25.46
CA LYS A 86 -10.50 4.01 -25.49
C LYS A 86 -10.59 5.34 -26.25
N GLN A 87 -9.69 6.28 -25.96
CA GLN A 87 -9.64 7.57 -26.66
C GLN A 87 -9.37 7.41 -28.16
N GLN A 88 -8.58 6.41 -28.54
CA GLN A 88 -8.28 6.08 -29.94
C GLN A 88 -9.40 5.28 -30.64
N GLY A 89 -10.45 4.88 -29.92
CA GLY A 89 -11.52 4.02 -30.45
C GLY A 89 -11.07 2.58 -30.69
N ASN A 90 -9.92 2.16 -30.15
CA ASN A 90 -9.45 0.78 -30.25
C ASN A 90 -10.12 -0.08 -29.17
N VAL A 91 -11.33 -0.54 -29.48
CA VAL A 91 -12.17 -1.30 -28.54
C VAL A 91 -11.52 -2.60 -28.09
N GLU A 92 -10.84 -3.31 -28.99
CA GLU A 92 -10.19 -4.59 -28.69
C GLU A 92 -9.11 -4.43 -27.61
N LYS A 93 -8.17 -3.49 -27.83
CA LYS A 93 -7.12 -3.21 -26.82
C LYS A 93 -7.67 -2.60 -25.55
N ALA A 94 -8.69 -1.74 -25.66
CA ALA A 94 -9.31 -1.16 -24.48
C ALA A 94 -9.91 -2.26 -23.59
N LEU A 95 -10.61 -3.24 -24.18
CA LEU A 95 -11.15 -4.37 -23.42
C LEU A 95 -10.02 -5.20 -22.79
N GLU A 96 -9.00 -5.59 -23.56
CA GLU A 96 -7.84 -6.34 -23.05
C GLU A 96 -7.20 -5.66 -21.84
N TYR A 97 -6.89 -4.37 -21.96
CA TYR A 97 -6.23 -3.62 -20.88
C TYR A 97 -7.12 -3.44 -19.66
N LEU A 98 -8.43 -3.23 -19.86
CA LEU A 98 -9.39 -3.11 -18.77
C LEU A 98 -9.54 -4.42 -17.98
N GLU A 99 -9.59 -5.56 -18.67
CA GLU A 99 -9.68 -6.87 -18.02
C GLU A 99 -8.46 -7.13 -17.14
N ILE A 100 -7.26 -6.84 -17.67
CA ILE A 100 -6.01 -6.99 -16.90
C ILE A 100 -5.98 -6.02 -15.71
N SER A 101 -6.33 -4.74 -15.90
CA SER A 101 -6.32 -3.79 -14.78
C SER A 101 -7.31 -4.19 -13.68
N THR A 102 -8.48 -4.71 -14.03
CA THR A 102 -9.49 -5.16 -13.06
C THR A 102 -8.98 -6.37 -12.26
N GLN A 103 -8.35 -7.35 -12.91
CA GLN A 103 -7.76 -8.49 -12.21
C GLN A 103 -6.65 -8.07 -11.24
N LEU A 104 -5.83 -7.08 -11.62
CA LEU A 104 -4.79 -6.54 -10.75
C LEU A 104 -5.39 -5.80 -9.54
N GLU A 105 -6.45 -5.03 -9.75
CA GLU A 105 -7.19 -4.33 -8.68
C GLU A 105 -7.78 -5.30 -7.66
N ASP A 106 -8.43 -6.36 -8.12
CA ASP A 106 -8.99 -7.41 -7.26
C ASP A 106 -7.89 -8.10 -6.41
N SER A 107 -6.74 -8.38 -7.04
CA SER A 107 -5.58 -8.96 -6.35
C SER A 107 -5.01 -8.02 -5.28
N ILE A 108 -4.88 -6.73 -5.60
CA ILE A 108 -4.45 -5.70 -4.64
C ILE A 108 -5.43 -5.63 -3.45
N TYR A 109 -6.74 -5.59 -3.74
CA TYR A 109 -7.77 -5.51 -2.71
C TYR A 109 -7.76 -6.73 -1.79
N SER A 110 -7.72 -7.94 -2.36
CA SER A 110 -7.73 -9.18 -1.59
C SER A 110 -6.49 -9.31 -0.69
N THR A 111 -5.31 -8.89 -1.17
CA THR A 111 -4.08 -8.85 -0.38
C THR A 111 -4.18 -7.87 0.79
N ASN A 112 -4.73 -6.67 0.56
CA ASN A 112 -4.94 -5.68 1.61
C ASN A 112 -5.91 -6.19 2.69
N VAL A 113 -7.00 -6.85 2.30
CA VAL A 113 -7.95 -7.44 3.26
C VAL A 113 -7.30 -8.55 4.08
N ALA A 114 -6.52 -9.43 3.45
CA ALA A 114 -5.82 -10.51 4.13
C ALA A 114 -4.82 -9.97 5.17
N THR A 115 -3.99 -9.00 4.80
CA THR A 115 -3.00 -8.40 5.71
C THR A 115 -3.65 -7.67 6.89
N GLU A 116 -4.76 -6.97 6.68
CA GLU A 116 -5.51 -6.33 7.77
C GLU A 116 -6.17 -7.36 8.70
N LEU A 117 -6.68 -8.47 8.16
CA LEU A 117 -7.22 -9.56 8.96
C LEU A 117 -6.14 -10.24 9.82
N GLU A 118 -4.96 -10.48 9.25
CA GLU A 118 -3.81 -11.03 9.97
C GLU A 118 -3.38 -10.11 11.12
N LYS A 119 -3.25 -8.80 10.87
CA LYS A 119 -2.93 -7.81 11.90
C LYS A 119 -3.95 -7.81 13.04
N LYS A 120 -5.24 -7.84 12.71
CA LYS A 120 -6.31 -7.90 13.72
C LYS A 120 -6.24 -9.19 14.53
N THR A 121 -6.02 -10.32 13.87
CA THR A 121 -5.88 -11.64 14.52
C THR A 121 -4.69 -11.66 15.47
N TYR A 122 -3.55 -11.13 15.04
CA TYR A 122 -2.35 -11.01 15.87
C TYR A 122 -2.61 -10.17 17.13
N ARG A 123 -3.22 -8.99 16.96
CA ARG A 123 -3.58 -8.10 18.09
C ARG A 123 -4.55 -8.78 19.06
N TRP A 124 -5.59 -9.40 18.53
CA TRP A 124 -6.57 -10.13 19.35
C TRP A 124 -5.92 -11.23 20.19
N ASN A 125 -5.02 -12.02 19.59
CA ASN A 125 -4.29 -13.08 20.28
C ASN A 125 -3.34 -12.52 21.36
N ALA A 126 -2.63 -11.42 21.05
CA ALA A 126 -1.79 -10.72 22.02
C ALA A 126 -2.61 -10.21 23.21
N ASP A 127 -3.75 -9.55 22.95
CA ASP A 127 -4.65 -9.05 23.98
C ASP A 127 -5.24 -10.19 24.82
N ALA A 128 -5.59 -11.32 24.19
CA ALA A 128 -6.06 -12.51 24.90
C ALA A 128 -4.99 -13.06 25.86
N GLN A 129 -3.72 -13.06 25.44
CA GLN A 129 -2.61 -13.49 26.28
C GLN A 129 -2.37 -12.54 27.45
N VAL A 130 -2.39 -11.22 27.21
CA VAL A 130 -2.31 -10.22 28.27
C VAL A 130 -3.45 -10.37 29.26
N ARG A 131 -4.70 -10.53 28.78
CA ARG A 131 -5.86 -10.80 29.65
C ARG A 131 -5.65 -12.05 30.49
N LYS A 132 -5.15 -13.14 29.90
CA LYS A 132 -4.86 -14.39 30.62
C LYS A 132 -3.84 -14.19 31.74
N GLU A 133 -2.76 -13.46 31.49
CA GLU A 133 -1.76 -13.13 32.52
C GLU A 133 -2.34 -12.21 33.61
N GLN A 134 -3.15 -11.22 33.23
CA GLN A 134 -3.86 -10.38 34.21
C GLN A 134 -4.82 -11.19 35.09
N PHE A 135 -5.56 -12.15 34.52
CA PHE A 135 -6.43 -13.04 35.30
C PHE A 135 -5.62 -13.92 36.26
N LYS A 136 -4.48 -14.48 35.83
CA LYS A 136 -3.58 -15.23 36.71
C LYS A 136 -3.05 -14.35 37.84
N ALA A 137 -2.60 -13.14 37.54
CA ALA A 137 -2.08 -12.19 38.52
C ALA A 137 -3.17 -11.81 39.55
N LYS A 138 -4.36 -11.43 39.09
CA LYS A 138 -5.51 -11.16 39.97
C LYS A 138 -5.84 -12.36 40.84
N ARG A 139 -5.91 -13.57 40.28
CA ARG A 139 -6.19 -14.80 41.04
C ARG A 139 -5.12 -15.04 42.12
N ARG A 140 -3.83 -14.85 41.81
CA ARG A 140 -2.73 -14.95 42.80
C ARG A 140 -2.92 -13.95 43.95
N ILE A 141 -3.24 -12.70 43.64
CA ILE A 141 -3.50 -11.67 44.66
C ILE A 141 -4.68 -12.08 45.56
N TYR A 142 -5.80 -12.51 44.96
CA TYR A 142 -6.96 -12.98 45.72
C TYR A 142 -6.64 -14.17 46.62
N THR A 143 -5.85 -15.15 46.13
CA THR A 143 -5.46 -16.30 46.94
C THR A 143 -4.57 -15.90 48.13
N ILE A 144 -3.63 -14.97 47.94
CA ILE A 144 -2.77 -14.48 49.02
C ILE A 144 -3.61 -13.75 50.08
N ALA A 145 -4.53 -12.87 49.64
CA ALA A 145 -5.41 -12.15 50.55
C ALA A 145 -6.32 -13.10 51.36
N MET A 146 -6.87 -14.14 50.73
CA MET A 146 -7.70 -15.14 51.42
C MET A 146 -6.91 -15.87 52.51
N ILE A 147 -5.68 -16.32 52.22
CA ILE A 147 -4.81 -16.99 53.19
C ILE A 147 -4.50 -16.07 54.37
N ALA A 148 -4.19 -14.79 54.11
CA ALA A 148 -3.92 -13.82 55.16
C ALA A 148 -5.11 -13.62 56.11
N VAL A 149 -6.33 -13.56 55.58
CA VAL A 149 -7.57 -13.44 56.40
C VAL A 149 -7.77 -14.67 57.28
N VAL A 150 -7.57 -15.89 56.74
CA VAL A 150 -7.71 -17.13 57.53
C VAL A 150 -6.68 -17.17 58.66
N LEU A 151 -5.43 -16.79 58.40
CA LEU A 151 -4.38 -16.72 59.42
C LEU A 151 -4.74 -15.73 60.54
N LEU A 152 -5.28 -14.56 60.20
CA LEU A 152 -5.75 -13.57 61.20
C LEU A 152 -6.88 -14.13 62.07
N LEU A 153 -7.84 -14.85 61.48
CA LEU A 153 -8.94 -15.47 62.25
C LEU A 153 -8.43 -16.54 63.22
N VAL A 154 -7.46 -17.37 62.80
CA VAL A 154 -6.86 -18.40 63.67
C VAL A 154 -6.14 -17.76 64.87
N ILE A 155 -5.41 -16.67 64.65
CA ILE A 155 -4.75 -15.94 65.74
C ILE A 155 -5.79 -15.43 66.74
N VAL A 156 -6.88 -14.81 66.29
CA VAL A 156 -7.94 -14.32 67.19
C VAL A 156 -8.51 -15.46 68.04
N ILE A 157 -8.78 -16.63 67.46
CA ILE A 157 -9.33 -17.78 68.18
C ILE A 157 -8.35 -18.33 69.24
N ILE A 158 -7.04 -18.32 68.98
CA ILE A 158 -6.04 -18.83 69.93
C ILE A 158 -5.87 -17.90 71.14
N TYR A 159 -6.05 -16.58 70.96
CA TYR A 159 -5.82 -15.57 71.99
C TYR A 159 -7.13 -15.03 72.64
N GLN A 160 -8.28 -15.59 72.30
CA GLN A 160 -9.55 -15.43 73.02
C GLN A 160 -9.74 -16.54 74.05
#